data_AF-A0A5C7LWS0-F1
#
_entry.id   AF-A0A5C7LWS0-F1
#
_cell.length_a   1.000
_cell.length_b   1.000
_cell.length_c   1.000
_cell.angle_alpha   90.00
_cell.angle_beta   90.00
_cell.angle_gamma   90.00
#
_symmetry.space_group_name_H-M   'P 1'
#
loop_
_entity.id
_entity.type
_entity.pdbx_description
1 polymer ?
#
loop_
_entity_poly.entity_id
_entity_poly.type
_entity_poly.pdbx_seq_one_letter_code
_entity_poly.pdbx_strand_id
1 'polypeptide(L)' 'MLKKEGVRAGVSDLFLAVPRGKWHGAFIEMKTESGVVSDAQSEFIVSALNQGYAIAVCRSFNSAISTISDYLKQ' A
#
# COMPACT_ATOMS: atom_id res chain seq x y z
N MET A 1 -22.91 -3.50 7.45
CA MET A 1 -22.33 -3.62 8.81
C MET A 1 -20.93 -3.03 8.82
N LEU A 2 -19.94 -3.63 8.13
CA LEU A 2 -18.54 -3.14 8.06
C LEU A 2 -18.34 -1.67 7.62
N LYS A 3 -19.00 -1.19 6.55
CA LYS A 3 -18.88 0.23 6.14
C LYS A 3 -19.35 1.23 7.22
N LYS A 4 -20.31 0.83 8.06
CA LYS A 4 -20.84 1.68 9.14
C LYS A 4 -19.94 1.70 10.38
N GLU A 5 -19.01 0.74 10.46
CA GLU A 5 -17.99 0.66 11.51
C GLU A 5 -16.72 1.42 11.14
N GLY A 6 -16.74 2.20 10.04
CA GLY A 6 -15.62 3.04 9.60
C GLY A 6 -14.60 2.32 8.71
N VAL A 7 -14.87 1.07 8.31
CA VAL A 7 -13.98 0.32 7.42
C VAL A 7 -13.94 1.01 6.05
N ARG A 8 -12.77 1.53 5.66
CA ARG A 8 -12.55 2.12 4.34
C ARG A 8 -12.31 1.00 3.33
N ALA A 9 -13.16 0.95 2.30
CA ALA A 9 -12.93 0.05 1.19
C ALA A 9 -11.66 0.46 0.43
N GLY A 10 -10.88 -0.51 -0.03
CA GLY A 10 -9.69 -0.28 -0.84
C GLY A 10 -8.42 0.11 -0.07
N VAL A 11 -8.38 -0.07 1.26
CA VAL A 11 -7.10 -0.05 2.00
C VAL A 11 -6.19 -1.14 1.42
N SER A 12 -4.91 -0.80 1.24
CA SER A 12 -3.92 -1.74 0.70
C SER A 12 -3.70 -2.94 1.59
N ASP A 13 -3.31 -4.07 0.99
CA ASP A 13 -3.22 -5.37 1.65
C ASP A 13 -2.23 -5.40 2.83
N LEU A 14 -1.09 -4.73 2.70
CA LEU A 14 -0.07 -4.66 3.75
C LEU A 14 0.19 -3.22 4.17
N PHE A 15 0.40 -3.04 5.47
CA PHE A 15 0.89 -1.79 6.05
C PHE A 15 2.12 -2.05 6.91
N LEU A 16 3.22 -1.39 6.58
CA LEU A 16 4.45 -1.35 7.33
C LEU A 16 4.43 -0.09 8.20
N ALA A 17 4.08 -0.28 9.48
CA ALA A 17 4.04 0.78 10.50
C ALA A 17 5.46 1.14 11.01
N VAL A 18 6.38 1.36 10.09
CA VAL A 18 7.79 1.64 10.38
C VAL A 18 8.25 2.78 9.48
N PRO A 19 8.53 3.98 10.01
CA PRO A 19 8.99 5.10 9.20
C PRO A 19 10.41 4.87 8.69
N ARG A 20 10.67 5.29 7.45
CA ARG A 20 11.97 5.20 6.76
C ARG A 20 12.17 6.38 5.83
N GLY A 21 13.37 6.94 5.81
CA GLY A 21 13.69 8.17 5.07
C GLY A 21 12.67 9.28 5.36
N LYS A 22 12.00 9.76 4.30
CA LYS A 22 10.97 10.82 4.36
C LYS A 22 9.54 10.31 4.59
N TRP A 23 9.34 9.00 4.73
CA TRP A 23 8.02 8.39 4.73
C TRP A 23 7.59 7.98 6.13
N HIS A 24 6.32 8.24 6.48
CA HIS A 24 5.73 7.90 7.77
C HIS A 24 5.47 6.39 7.97
N GLY A 25 5.50 5.63 6.88
CA GLY A 25 5.27 4.19 6.80
C GLY A 25 5.12 3.79 5.33
N ALA A 26 4.85 2.51 5.06
CA ALA A 26 4.66 2.00 3.70
C ALA A 26 3.37 1.19 3.57
N PHE A 27 2.60 1.39 2.50
CA PHE A 27 1.53 0.49 2.09
C PHE A 27 1.93 -0.29 0.84
N ILE A 28 1.61 -1.59 0.82
CA ILE A 28 1.82 -2.46 -0.33
C ILE A 28 0.46 -3.04 -0.75
N GLU A 29 0.08 -2.76 -1.99
CA GLU A 29 -1.08 -3.33 -2.66
C GLU A 29 -0.63 -4.50 -3.53
N MET A 30 -1.14 -5.70 -3.28
CA MET A 30 -0.83 -6.89 -4.03
C MET A 30 -1.82 -7.07 -5.18
N LYS A 31 -1.31 -7.42 -6.35
CA LYS A 31 -2.12 -7.83 -7.50
C LYS A 31 -1.59 -9.11 -8.11
N THR A 32 -2.46 -9.82 -8.80
CA THR A 32 -2.02 -10.81 -9.79
C THR A 32 -1.35 -10.08 -10.97
N GLU A 33 -0.69 -10.82 -11.85
CA GLU A 33 -0.07 -10.27 -13.05
C GLU A 33 -1.05 -9.38 -13.86
N SER A 34 -2.27 -9.86 -14.08
CA SER A 34 -3.35 -9.15 -14.79
C SER A 34 -4.33 -8.38 -13.89
N GLY A 35 -4.14 -8.41 -12.57
CA GLY A 35 -5.07 -7.80 -11.61
C GLY A 35 -5.08 -6.28 -11.71
N VAL A 36 -6.28 -5.69 -11.70
CA VAL A 36 -6.45 -4.23 -11.80
C VAL A 36 -6.62 -3.62 -10.41
N VAL A 37 -6.07 -2.42 -10.22
CA VAL A 37 -6.32 -1.59 -9.03
C VAL A 37 -7.70 -0.97 -9.20
N SER A 38 -8.61 -1.26 -8.27
CA SER A 38 -9.95 -0.67 -8.29
C SER A 38 -9.94 0.82 -8.01
N ASP A 39 -11.01 1.54 -8.36
CA ASP A 39 -11.12 2.97 -8.11
C ASP A 39 -10.95 3.32 -6.63
N ALA A 40 -11.58 2.55 -5.73
CA ALA A 40 -11.45 2.76 -4.29
C ALA A 40 -10.01 2.56 -3.77
N GLN A 41 -9.27 1.60 -4.35
CA GLN A 41 -7.86 1.40 -4.02
C GLN A 41 -6.99 2.54 -4.55
N SER A 42 -7.28 3.03 -5.77
CA SER A 42 -6.60 4.18 -6.34
C SER A 42 -6.81 5.43 -5.48
N GLU A 43 -8.04 5.70 -5.03
CA GLU A 43 -8.35 6.80 -4.11
C GLU A 43 -7.59 6.68 -2.77
N PHE A 44 -7.51 5.47 -2.21
CA PHE A 44 -6.75 5.22 -0.99
C PHE A 44 -5.26 5.48 -1.19
N ILE A 45 -4.68 4.95 -2.26
CA ILE A 45 -3.26 5.11 -2.63
C ILE A 45 -2.90 6.60 -2.76
N VAL A 46 -3.69 7.36 -3.52
CA VAL A 46 -3.47 8.80 -3.70
C VAL A 46 -3.59 9.54 -2.36
N SER A 47 -4.61 9.21 -1.57
CA SER A 47 -4.83 9.80 -0.24
C SER A 47 -3.65 9.54 0.70
N ALA A 48 -3.09 8.33 0.72
CA ALA A 48 -1.99 7.94 1.59
C ALA A 48 -0.66 8.55 1.12
N LEU A 49 -0.42 8.60 -0.19
CA LEU A 49 0.76 9.26 -0.75
C LEU A 49 0.79 10.75 -0.38
N ASN A 50 -0.34 11.44 -0.49
CA ASN A 50 -0.48 12.85 -0.11
C ASN A 50 -0.28 13.11 1.39
N GLN A 51 -0.42 12.07 2.23
CA GLN A 51 -0.15 12.12 3.68
C GLN A 51 1.29 11.72 4.04
N GLY A 52 2.16 11.51 3.04
CA GLY A 52 3.56 11.19 3.26
C GLY A 52 3.84 9.72 3.57
N TYR A 53 2.99 8.81 3.11
CA TYR A 53 3.28 7.37 3.13
C TYR A 53 3.90 6.91 1.81
N ALA A 54 4.85 5.98 1.88
CA ALA A 54 5.33 5.28 0.70
C ALA A 54 4.25 4.30 0.23
N ILE A 55 4.07 4.17 -1.08
CA ILE A 55 3.10 3.24 -1.67
C ILE A 55 3.78 2.40 -2.75
N ALA A 56 3.45 1.12 -2.81
CA ALA A 56 3.81 0.27 -3.94
C ALA A 56 2.67 -0.67 -4.33
N VAL A 57 2.57 -0.95 -5.63
CA VAL A 57 1.71 -2.01 -6.18
C VAL A 57 2.61 -3.16 -6.65
N CYS A 58 2.51 -4.32 -6.02
CA CYS A 58 3.37 -5.47 -6.29
C CYS A 58 2.56 -6.57 -6.99
N ARG A 59 3.11 -7.11 -8.08
CA ARG A 59 2.42 -8.12 -8.93
C ARG A 59 2.93 -9.54 -8.72
N SER A 60 3.89 -9.72 -7.83
CA SER A 60 4.46 -11.02 -7.47
C SER A 60 5.04 -10.99 -6.06
N PHE A 61 5.19 -12.17 -5.46
CA PHE A 61 5.86 -12.32 -4.18
C PHE A 61 7.27 -11.73 -4.19
N ASN A 62 8.05 -12.02 -5.23
CA ASN A 62 9.42 -11.51 -5.35
C ASN A 62 9.46 -9.98 -5.41
N SER A 63 8.53 -9.35 -6.15
CA SER A 63 8.44 -7.88 -6.20
C SER A 63 8.08 -7.27 -4.84
N ALA A 64 7.21 -7.93 -4.06
CA ALA A 64 6.87 -7.47 -2.72
C ALA A 64 8.07 -7.54 -1.77
N ILE A 65 8.81 -8.65 -1.79
CA ILE A 65 10.01 -8.84 -0.96
C ILE A 65 11.09 -7.80 -1.31
N SER A 66 11.35 -7.58 -2.60
CA SER A 66 12.34 -6.57 -3.01
C SER A 66 11.92 -5.17 -2.56
N THR A 67 10.67 -4.78 -2.81
CA THR A 67 10.16 -3.46 -2.44
C THR A 67 10.18 -3.23 -0.93
N ILE A 68 9.77 -4.22 -0.13
CA ILE A 68 9.81 -4.13 1.33
C ILE A 68 11.26 -4.04 1.81
N SER A 69 12.16 -4.86 1.26
CA SER A 69 13.57 -4.85 1.65
C SER A 69 14.24 -3.52 1.32
N ASP A 70 13.96 -2.95 0.15
CA ASP A 70 14.50 -1.66 -0.26
C ASP A 70 13.91 -0.52 0.58
N TYR A 71 12.61 -0.59 0.90
CA TYR A 71 11.98 0.35 1.83
C TYR A 71 12.65 0.34 3.21
N LEU A 72 12.88 -0.85 3.77
CA LEU A 72 13.46 -0.99 5.10
C LEU A 72 14.93 -0.56 5.21
N LYS A 73 15.64 -0.47 4.08
CA LYS A 73 17.03 -0.02 3.97
C LYS A 73 17.21 1.48 3.75
N GLN A 74 16.14 2.22 3.45
CA GLN A 74 16.17 3.70 3.34
C GLN A 74 16.50 4.34 4.68
#